data_AF-A0A7C1EDZ6-F1
#
_entry.id   AF-A0A7C1EDZ6-F1
#
_cell.length_a   1.000
_cell.length_b   1.000
_cell.length_c   1.000
_cell.angle_alpha   90.00
_cell.angle_beta   90.00
_cell.angle_gamma   90.00
#
_symmetry.space_group_name_H-M   'P 1'
#
loop_
_entity.id
_entity.type
_entity.pdbx_description
1 polymer ?
#
loop_
_entity_poly.entity_id
_entity_poly.type
_entity_poly.pdbx_seq_one_letter_code
_entity_poly.pdbx_strand_id
1 'polypeptide(L)'
;MAETVQALRAREYLTTYVRIGYELVLIVSGPTGEVAVIDLSHDAAAVWRDAWAGMRKVLPRMPVVAVVCGDEYTEWEQEHAPVISVSNPESGDAVVQAVEKLLKPETH
;
A
#
# COMPACT_ATOMS: atom_id res chain seq x y z
N MET A 1 9.64 5.94 -0.44
CA MET A 1 8.39 6.71 -0.70
C MET A 1 8.45 7.87 -1.72
N ALA A 2 9.49 8.72 -1.81
CA ALA A 2 9.43 9.91 -2.70
C ALA A 2 9.19 9.60 -4.19
N GLU A 3 9.87 8.59 -4.72
CA GLU A 3 9.68 8.12 -6.11
C GLU A 3 8.31 7.48 -6.33
N THR A 4 7.81 6.73 -5.34
CA THR A 4 6.44 6.17 -5.34
C THR A 4 5.39 7.26 -5.50
N VAL A 5 5.52 8.36 -4.74
CA VAL A 5 4.62 9.51 -4.84
C VAL A 5 4.67 10.12 -6.24
N GLN A 6 5.86 10.30 -6.81
CA GLN A 6 6.01 10.83 -8.16
C GLN A 6 5.39 9.90 -9.21
N ALA A 7 5.64 8.59 -9.10
CA ALA A 7 5.12 7.59 -10.04
C ALA A 7 3.58 7.47 -10.00
N LEU A 8 2.97 7.55 -8.81
CA LEU A 8 1.52 7.54 -8.64
C LEU A 8 0.87 8.85 -9.13
N ARG A 9 1.52 10.00 -8.92
CA ARG A 9 1.06 11.29 -9.47
C ARG A 9 1.12 11.32 -10.99
N ALA A 10 2.21 10.81 -11.57
CA ALA A 10 2.40 10.78 -13.02
C ALA A 10 1.33 9.96 -13.75
N ARG A 11 0.70 9.01 -13.05
CA ARG A 11 -0.38 8.15 -13.54
C ARG A 11 -1.77 8.56 -13.04
N GLU A 12 -1.86 9.73 -12.38
CA GLU A 12 -3.10 10.30 -11.85
C GLU A 12 -3.84 9.39 -10.86
N TYR A 13 -3.15 8.44 -10.23
CA TYR A 13 -3.74 7.57 -9.22
C TYR A 13 -3.74 8.19 -7.82
N LEU A 14 -2.80 9.10 -7.52
CA LEU A 14 -2.68 9.66 -6.17
C LEU A 14 -3.80 10.66 -5.89
N THR A 15 -4.69 10.29 -4.97
CA THR A 15 -5.83 11.13 -4.55
C THR A 15 -5.49 11.97 -3.33
N THR A 16 -5.01 11.32 -2.26
CA THR A 16 -4.67 12.00 -1.00
C THR A 16 -3.66 11.19 -0.19
N TYR A 17 -3.26 11.72 0.95
CA TYR A 17 -2.47 11.00 1.95
C TYR A 17 -3.06 11.22 3.34
N VAL A 18 -2.96 10.19 4.17
CA VAL A 18 -3.42 10.18 5.56
C VAL A 18 -2.26 9.78 6.45
N ARG A 19 -2.15 10.40 7.62
CA ARG A 19 -1.21 9.97 8.65
C ARG A 19 -1.90 9.07 9.66
N ILE A 20 -1.34 7.88 9.88
CA ILE A 20 -1.81 6.92 10.87
C ILE A 20 -0.64 6.68 11.83
N GLY A 21 -0.72 7.25 13.03
CA GLY A 21 0.45 7.34 13.91
C GLY A 21 1.54 8.18 13.26
N TYR A 22 2.73 7.60 13.09
CA TYR A 22 3.86 8.24 12.41
C TYR A 22 3.91 7.96 10.91
N GLU A 23 3.07 7.03 10.44
CA GLU A 23 3.15 6.53 9.07
C GLU A 23 2.35 7.34 8.07
N LEU A 24 2.93 7.51 6.89
CA LEU A 24 2.26 8.10 5.74
C LEU A 24 1.60 7.01 4.92
N VAL A 25 0.27 7.04 4.86
CA VAL A 25 -0.53 6.17 4.00
C VAL A 25 -1.00 6.98 2.80
N LEU A 26 -0.66 6.53 1.60
CA LEU A 26 -1.17 7.13 0.36
C LEU A 26 -2.50 6.47 0.02
N ILE A 27 -3.50 7.28 -0.31
CA ILE A 27 -4.78 6.82 -0.83
C ILE A 27 -4.76 7.04 -2.33
N VAL A 28 -4.90 5.95 -3.07
CA VAL A 28 -4.92 5.97 -4.53
C VAL A 28 -6.28 5.49 -5.02
N SER A 29 -6.80 6.14 -6.06
CA SER A 29 -8.12 5.84 -6.61
C SER A 29 -7.98 5.47 -8.09
N GLY A 30 -8.81 4.52 -8.53
CA GLY A 30 -8.85 4.08 -9.92
C GLY A 30 -10.24 3.57 -10.30
N PRO A 31 -10.41 3.04 -11.52
CA PRO A 31 -11.71 2.69 -12.07
C PRO A 31 -12.52 1.69 -11.24
N THR A 32 -11.87 0.78 -10.52
CA THR A 32 -12.53 -0.27 -9.72
C THR A 32 -12.63 0.05 -8.23
N GLY A 33 -12.06 1.16 -7.75
CA GLY A 33 -12.13 1.54 -6.34
C GLY A 33 -10.91 2.31 -5.82
N GLU A 34 -10.61 2.09 -4.54
CA GLU A 34 -9.52 2.76 -3.81
C GLU A 34 -8.59 1.74 -3.15
N VAL A 35 -7.31 2.10 -3.04
CA VAL A 35 -6.26 1.28 -2.45
C VAL A 35 -5.41 2.14 -1.51
N ALA A 36 -4.99 1.58 -0.39
CA ALA A 36 -3.97 2.18 0.48
C ALA A 36 -2.57 1.72 0.05
N VAL A 37 -1.60 2.62 0.01
CA VAL A 37 -0.17 2.29 -0.11
C VAL A 37 0.52 2.72 1.17
N ILE A 38 1.28 1.82 1.80
CA ILE A 38 2.03 2.08 3.03
C ILE A 38 3.49 1.67 2.88
N ASP A 39 4.42 2.51 3.36
CA ASP A 39 5.85 2.19 3.45
C ASP A 39 6.12 1.50 4.80
N LEU A 40 6.66 0.28 4.75
CA LEU A 40 7.06 -0.51 5.92
C LEU A 40 8.55 -0.88 5.83
N SER A 41 9.30 -0.26 4.91
CA SER A 41 10.68 -0.65 4.61
C SER A 41 11.68 -0.40 5.75
N HIS A 42 11.35 0.47 6.71
CA HIS A 42 12.27 0.85 7.80
C HIS A 42 12.16 -0.03 9.06
N ASP A 43 11.00 -0.64 9.31
CA ASP A 43 10.73 -1.56 10.44
C ASP A 43 9.39 -2.29 10.21
N ALA A 44 9.42 -3.35 9.40
CA ALA A 44 8.19 -3.95 8.87
C ALA A 44 7.27 -4.50 9.97
N ALA A 45 7.83 -5.06 11.04
CA ALA A 45 7.06 -5.75 12.08
C ALA A 45 6.43 -4.78 13.09
N ALA A 46 7.16 -3.79 13.60
CA ALA A 46 6.58 -2.86 14.58
C ALA A 46 5.61 -1.90 13.91
N VAL A 47 5.98 -1.39 12.72
CA VAL A 47 5.18 -0.41 11.98
C VAL A 47 3.89 -1.02 11.47
N TRP A 48 3.91 -2.26 10.97
CA TRP A 48 2.70 -2.88 10.45
C TRP A 48 1.65 -3.06 11.53
N ARG A 49 1.98 -3.55 12.74
CA ARG A 49 0.96 -3.81 13.76
C ARG A 49 0.15 -2.56 14.12
N ASP A 50 0.85 -1.46 14.34
CA ASP A 50 0.22 -0.19 14.76
C ASP A 50 -0.48 0.51 13.59
N ALA A 51 0.19 0.56 12.43
CA ALA A 51 -0.40 1.18 11.24
C ALA A 51 -1.58 0.37 10.70
N TRP A 52 -1.52 -0.97 10.73
CA TRP A 52 -2.62 -1.85 10.35
C TRP A 52 -3.81 -1.69 11.29
N ALA A 53 -3.61 -1.74 12.60
CA ALA A 53 -4.69 -1.57 13.57
C ALA A 53 -5.35 -0.19 13.45
N GLY A 54 -4.57 0.87 13.22
CA GLY A 54 -5.08 2.22 12.95
C GLY A 54 -5.83 2.29 11.62
N MET A 55 -5.26 1.72 10.57
CA MET A 55 -5.85 1.69 9.23
C MET A 55 -7.16 0.91 9.22
N ARG A 56 -7.26 -0.24 9.88
CA ARG A 56 -8.52 -1.02 9.92
C ARG A 56 -9.64 -0.34 10.69
N LYS A 57 -9.33 0.59 11.60
CA LYS A 57 -10.36 1.44 12.24
C LYS A 57 -10.93 2.50 11.28
N VAL A 58 -10.10 3.05 10.39
CA VAL A 58 -10.49 4.14 9.49
C VAL A 58 -10.96 3.62 8.12
N LEU A 59 -10.35 2.53 7.67
CA LEU A 59 -10.40 1.96 6.31
C LEU A 59 -10.58 0.43 6.40
N PRO A 60 -11.66 -0.07 7.04
CA PRO A 60 -11.77 -1.47 7.47
C PRO A 60 -11.65 -2.49 6.33
N ARG A 61 -12.11 -2.15 5.12
CA ARG A 61 -12.17 -3.07 3.97
C ARG A 61 -11.27 -2.69 2.81
N MET A 62 -10.46 -1.64 2.95
CA MET A 62 -9.67 -1.15 1.83
C MET A 62 -8.52 -2.13 1.52
N PRO A 63 -8.30 -2.48 0.24
CA PRO A 63 -7.09 -3.15 -0.22
C PRO A 63 -5.83 -2.37 0.11
N VAL A 64 -4.72 -3.07 0.32
CA VAL A 64 -3.45 -2.45 0.73
C VAL A 64 -2.30 -2.96 -0.14
N VAL A 65 -1.43 -2.06 -0.57
CA VAL A 65 -0.10 -2.35 -1.07
C VAL A 65 0.90 -1.98 0.01
N ALA A 66 1.61 -2.98 0.52
CA ALA A 66 2.62 -2.84 1.55
C ALA A 66 4.01 -2.87 0.92
N VAL A 67 4.76 -1.79 1.07
CA VAL A 67 6.14 -1.71 0.58
C VAL A 67 7.07 -2.16 1.69
N VAL A 68 7.84 -3.21 1.47
CA VAL A 68 8.58 -3.92 2.53
C VAL A 68 10.03 -4.11 2.11
N CYS A 69 10.94 -4.23 3.08
CA CYS A 69 12.33 -4.55 2.82
C CYS A 69 12.61 -5.99 3.29
N GLY A 70 13.05 -6.86 2.37
CA GLY A 70 13.41 -8.25 2.68
C GLY A 70 12.23 -9.23 2.83
N ASP A 71 12.54 -10.44 3.31
CA ASP A 71 11.63 -11.59 3.38
C ASP A 71 10.80 -11.66 4.69
N GLU A 72 10.84 -10.60 5.50
CA GLU A 72 10.25 -10.55 6.86
C GLU A 72 8.70 -10.52 6.87
N TYR A 73 8.06 -10.64 5.71
CA TYR A 73 6.60 -10.50 5.55
C TYR A 73 5.81 -11.82 5.67
N THR A 74 6.49 -12.93 5.93
CA THR A 74 5.96 -14.28 5.70
C THR A 74 4.90 -14.79 6.69
N GLU A 75 4.55 -14.04 7.75
CA GLU A 75 3.58 -14.50 8.78
C GLU A 75 2.28 -13.67 8.87
N TRP A 76 2.10 -12.62 8.04
CA TRP A 76 1.04 -11.62 8.26
C TRP A 76 -0.16 -11.73 7.29
N GLU A 77 -0.19 -12.74 6.42
CA GLU A 77 -1.19 -12.94 5.34
C GLU A 77 -2.62 -13.28 5.81
N GLN A 78 -2.95 -13.23 7.10
CA GLN A 78 -4.21 -13.78 7.63
C GLN A 78 -5.31 -12.78 8.03
N GLU A 79 -5.36 -11.55 7.48
CA GLU A 79 -6.45 -10.64 7.82
C GLU A 79 -7.20 -10.07 6.60
N HIS A 80 -8.44 -10.54 6.43
CA HIS A 80 -9.68 -9.99 5.79
C HIS A 80 -9.65 -8.99 4.60
N ALA A 81 -8.50 -8.54 4.12
CA ALA A 81 -8.34 -7.61 3.01
C ALA A 81 -7.11 -7.98 2.19
N PRO A 82 -7.15 -7.83 0.85
CA PRO A 82 -6.03 -8.16 0.00
C PRO A 82 -4.83 -7.24 0.30
N VAL A 83 -3.69 -7.86 0.60
CA VAL A 83 -2.40 -7.20 0.82
C VAL A 83 -1.42 -7.67 -0.26
N ILE A 84 -0.85 -6.74 -1.03
CA ILE A 84 0.25 -7.04 -1.96
C ILE A 84 1.55 -6.50 -1.36
N SER A 85 2.51 -7.38 -1.09
CA SER A 85 3.85 -7.00 -0.67
C SER A 85 4.72 -6.61 -1.87
N VAL A 86 5.50 -5.54 -1.74
CA VAL A 86 6.48 -5.09 -2.72
C VAL A 86 7.84 -5.00 -2.04
N SER A 87 8.71 -5.98 -2.33
CA SER A 87 10.00 -6.19 -1.64
C SER A 87 11.11 -5.19 -2.01
N ASN A 88 10.80 -4.16 -2.82
CA ASN A 88 11.76 -3.12 -3.20
C ASN A 88 11.10 -1.73 -3.27
N PRO A 89 11.30 -0.86 -2.25
CA PRO A 89 10.74 0.49 -2.20
C PRO A 89 11.32 1.48 -3.22
N GLU A 90 12.48 1.17 -3.82
CA GLU A 90 13.18 2.06 -4.76
C GLU A 90 12.63 1.95 -6.19
N SER A 91 11.75 0.99 -6.46
CA SER A 91 11.05 0.91 -7.74
C SER A 91 9.64 1.49 -7.58
N GLY A 92 9.49 2.80 -7.78
CA GLY A 92 8.17 3.44 -7.85
C GLY A 92 7.22 2.73 -8.83
N ASP A 93 7.76 2.12 -9.88
CA ASP A 93 7.00 1.32 -10.85
C ASP A 93 6.49 -0.01 -10.30
N ALA A 94 7.22 -0.70 -9.41
CA ALA A 94 6.74 -1.93 -8.78
C ALA A 94 5.50 -1.67 -7.91
N VAL A 95 5.50 -0.55 -7.19
CA VAL A 95 4.34 -0.13 -6.40
C VAL A 95 3.15 0.19 -7.30
N VAL A 96 3.39 0.90 -8.41
CA VAL A 96 2.34 1.16 -9.40
C VAL A 96 1.76 -0.14 -9.94
N GLN A 97 2.58 -1.11 -10.33
CA GLN A 97 2.08 -2.39 -10.84
C GLN A 97 1.21 -3.12 -9.81
N ALA A 98 1.58 -3.08 -8.52
CA ALA A 98 0.76 -3.64 -7.45
C ALA A 98 -0.58 -2.89 -7.29
N VAL A 99 -0.57 -1.56 -7.34
CA VAL A 99 -1.78 -0.73 -7.33
C VAL A 99 -2.68 -1.05 -8.51
N GLU A 100 -2.11 -1.17 -9.72
CA GLU A 100 -2.87 -1.47 -10.93
C GLU A 100 -3.50 -2.85 -10.91
N LYS A 101 -2.87 -3.86 -10.29
CA LYS A 101 -3.49 -5.18 -10.09
C LYS A 101 -4.77 -5.12 -9.27
N LEU A 102 -4.88 -4.17 -8.35
CA LEU A 102 -6.05 -3.98 -7.49
C LEU A 102 -7.08 -3.02 -8.11
N LEU A 103 -6.62 -2.05 -8.91
CA LEU A 103 -7.45 -0.98 -9.48
C LEU A 103 -7.93 -1.20 -10.91
N LYS A 104 -7.46 -2.25 -11.60
CA LYS A 104 -7.90 -2.59 -12.95
C LYS A 104 -8.85 -3.80 -12.91
N PRO A 105 -9.91 -3.82 -13.73
CA PRO A 105 -10.72 -5.01 -13.88
C PRO A 105 -9.85 -6.13 -14.44
N GLU A 106 -9.96 -7.34 -13.88
CA GLU A 106 -9.36 -8.52 -14.49
C GLU A 106 -9.94 -8.67 -15.89
N THR A 107 -9.15 -8.32 -16.92
CA THR A 107 -9.48 -8.65 -18.30
C THR A 107 -9.39 -10.16 -18.43
N HIS A 108 -10.54 -10.83 -18.31
CA HIS A 108 -10.77 -12.21 -18.71
C HIS A 108 -10.59 -12.40 -20.23
#